data_AF-A0A7J5EJ41-F1
#
_entry.id   AF-A0A7J5EJ41-F1
#
_cell.length_a   1.000
_cell.length_b   1.000
_cell.length_c   1.000
_cell.angle_alpha   90.00
_cell.angle_beta   90.00
_cell.angle_gamma   90.00
#
_symmetry.space_group_name_H-M   'P 1'
#
loop_
_entity.id
_entity.type
_entity.pdbx_description
1 polymer ?
#
loop_
_entity_poly.entity_id
_entity_poly.type
_entity_poly.pdbx_seq_one_letter_code
_entity_poly.pdbx_strand_id
1 'polypeptide(L)'
;VTQALRSLITNAQDASPPDTTVTLSAILRADVLAIDVADRGRGMSDELLARIGEPFFTTKQPGRGMGLGLFLARAVFESVGGAIAFDSQENQGTRVTVTVPVDVEARARRGAAGTRGSRATVAPGSAI
;
A
#
# COMPACT_ATOMS: atom_id res chain seq x y z
N VAL A 1 -10.02 0.32 4.90
CA VAL A 1 -8.97 0.06 3.88
C VAL A 1 -8.07 1.27 3.55
N THR A 2 -8.58 2.48 3.32
CA THR A 2 -7.74 3.65 2.92
C THR A 2 -6.57 3.95 3.87
N GLN A 3 -6.82 3.90 5.18
CA GLN A 3 -5.81 4.13 6.22
C GLN A 3 -4.71 3.05 6.19
N ALA A 4 -5.09 1.79 5.95
CA ALA A 4 -4.15 0.67 5.83
C ALA A 4 -3.25 0.83 4.61
N LEU A 5 -3.81 1.17 3.44
CA LEU A 5 -3.02 1.42 2.25
C LEU A 5 -2.04 2.59 2.44
N ARG A 6 -2.49 3.68 3.08
CA ARG A 6 -1.59 4.80 3.41
C ARG A 6 -0.45 4.35 4.31
N SER A 7 -0.70 3.50 5.29
CA SER A 7 0.38 2.95 6.13
C SER A 7 1.44 2.21 5.33
N LEU A 8 1.05 1.45 4.29
CA LEU A 8 2.01 0.76 3.41
C LEU A 8 2.83 1.77 2.61
N ILE A 9 2.19 2.79 2.05
CA ILE A 9 2.86 3.85 1.29
C ILE A 9 3.84 4.63 2.17
N THR A 10 3.44 4.99 3.40
CA THR A 10 4.33 5.68 4.33
C THR A 10 5.52 4.81 4.74
N ASN A 11 5.32 3.50 4.94
CA ASN A 11 6.44 2.59 5.22
C ASN A 11 7.43 2.52 4.06
N ALA A 12 6.92 2.46 2.81
CA ALA A 12 7.74 2.50 1.61
C ALA A 12 8.52 3.82 1.48
N GLN A 13 7.88 4.96 1.77
CA GLN A 13 8.53 6.28 1.78
C GLN A 13 9.63 6.37 2.84
N ASP A 14 9.33 5.94 4.07
CA ASP A 14 10.29 5.99 5.19
C ASP A 14 11.50 5.08 4.99
N ALA A 15 11.33 3.97 4.25
CA ALA A 15 12.40 3.03 3.95
C ALA A 15 13.31 3.49 2.80
N SER A 16 12.84 4.48 2.01
CA SER A 16 13.50 4.87 0.78
C SER A 16 14.31 6.17 0.92
N PRO A 17 15.42 6.32 0.17
CA PRO A 17 16.15 7.57 0.11
C PRO A 17 15.25 8.73 -0.37
N PRO A 18 15.57 9.98 0.02
CA PRO A 18 14.98 11.16 -0.62
C PRO A 18 15.09 11.06 -2.15
N ASP A 19 14.08 11.56 -2.86
CA ASP A 19 14.00 11.60 -4.32
C ASP A 19 13.88 10.25 -5.05
N THR A 20 13.56 9.18 -4.33
CA THR A 20 13.20 7.89 -4.94
C THR A 20 11.68 7.72 -5.09
N THR A 21 11.27 7.06 -6.18
CA THR A 21 9.84 6.85 -6.46
C THR A 21 9.33 5.60 -5.78
N VAL A 22 8.27 5.76 -4.97
CA VAL A 22 7.41 4.65 -4.55
C VAL A 22 6.37 4.41 -5.65
N THR A 23 6.30 3.18 -6.15
CA THR A 23 5.37 2.78 -7.21
C THR A 23 4.15 2.11 -6.62
N LEU A 24 2.96 2.62 -6.96
CA LEU A 24 1.68 1.98 -6.68
C LEU A 24 1.11 1.44 -8.00
N SER A 25 0.84 0.15 -8.08
CA SER A 25 0.12 -0.45 -9.21
C SER A 25 -1.04 -1.29 -8.72
N ALA A 26 -2.11 -1.33 -9.50
CA ALA A 26 -3.28 -2.13 -9.17
C ALA A 26 -3.75 -2.91 -10.41
N ILE A 27 -3.99 -4.20 -10.24
CA ILE A 27 -4.49 -5.08 -11.30
C ILE A 27 -5.71 -5.81 -10.75
N LEU A 28 -6.82 -5.71 -11.48
CA LEU A 28 -8.01 -6.52 -11.23
C LEU A 28 -7.95 -7.78 -12.10
N ARG A 29 -7.96 -8.95 -11.47
CA ARG A 29 -8.10 -10.24 -12.16
C ARG A 29 -9.34 -10.95 -11.65
N ALA A 30 -10.31 -11.16 -12.54
CA ALA A 30 -11.63 -11.66 -12.19
C ALA A 30 -12.23 -10.84 -11.02
N ASP A 31 -12.40 -11.46 -9.87
CA ASP A 31 -12.96 -10.92 -8.63
C ASP A 31 -11.89 -10.59 -7.58
N VAL A 32 -10.61 -10.50 -7.95
CA VAL A 32 -9.52 -10.16 -7.02
C VAL A 32 -8.76 -8.92 -7.49
N LEU A 33 -8.73 -7.90 -6.65
CA LEU A 33 -7.88 -6.72 -6.83
C LEU A 33 -6.54 -6.94 -6.14
N ALA A 34 -5.46 -7.01 -6.92
CA ALA A 34 -4.09 -6.99 -6.43
C ALA A 34 -3.55 -5.56 -6.47
N ILE A 35 -3.03 -5.07 -5.35
CA ILE A 35 -2.40 -3.76 -5.22
C ILE A 35 -0.96 -3.98 -4.77
N ASP A 36 -0.01 -3.52 -5.58
CA ASP A 36 1.41 -3.54 -5.26
C ASP A 36 1.87 -2.15 -4.83
N VAL A 37 2.56 -2.08 -3.69
CA VAL A 37 3.36 -0.94 -3.25
C VAL A 37 4.82 -1.36 -3.31
N ALA A 38 5.59 -0.79 -4.23
CA ALA A 38 6.99 -1.12 -4.44
C ALA A 38 7.89 0.10 -4.18
N ASP A 39 8.97 -0.11 -3.44
CA ASP A 39 9.96 0.90 -3.11
C ASP A 39 11.38 0.49 -3.55
N ARG A 40 12.33 1.42 -3.46
CA ARG A 40 13.76 1.19 -3.75
C ARG A 40 14.60 1.53 -2.53
N GLY A 41 14.07 1.22 -1.36
CA GLY A 41 14.69 1.52 -0.08
C GLY A 41 15.72 0.50 0.34
N ARG A 42 16.05 0.52 1.63
CA ARG A 42 17.04 -0.37 2.25
C ARG A 42 16.66 -1.86 2.21
N GLY A 43 15.41 -2.20 1.92
CA GLY A 43 14.90 -3.57 1.99
C GLY A 43 15.03 -4.17 3.40
N MET A 44 14.96 -5.50 3.47
CA MET A 44 14.92 -6.27 4.72
C MET A 44 15.69 -7.57 4.55
N SER A 45 16.36 -8.02 5.62
CA SER A 45 16.91 -9.38 5.70
C SER A 45 15.80 -10.39 5.97
N ASP A 46 16.07 -11.68 5.75
CA ASP A 46 15.10 -12.75 6.01
C ASP A 46 14.64 -12.77 7.47
N GLU A 47 15.55 -12.50 8.42
CA GLU A 47 15.22 -12.44 9.85
C GLU A 47 14.31 -11.26 10.17
N LEU A 48 14.50 -10.13 9.50
CA LEU A 48 13.62 -8.98 9.66
C LEU A 48 12.25 -9.25 9.03
N LEU A 49 12.24 -9.83 7.83
CA LEU A 49 11.04 -10.18 7.07
C LEU A 49 10.17 -11.20 7.82
N ALA A 50 10.77 -12.11 8.58
CA ALA A 50 10.04 -13.06 9.42
C ALA A 50 9.23 -12.37 10.55
N ARG A 51 9.67 -11.18 10.97
CA ARG A 51 9.13 -10.46 12.12
C ARG A 51 8.28 -9.24 11.76
N ILE A 52 8.27 -8.84 10.48
CA ILE A 52 7.50 -7.67 10.08
C ILE A 52 6.00 -7.89 10.30
N GLY A 53 5.36 -6.90 10.91
CA GLY A 53 3.95 -6.99 11.27
C GLY A 53 3.69 -7.60 12.63
N GLU A 54 4.71 -8.04 13.38
CA GLU A 54 4.58 -8.25 14.82
C GLU A 54 4.17 -6.92 15.50
N PRO A 55 3.22 -6.95 16.46
CA PRO A 55 2.88 -5.77 17.25
C PRO A 55 4.12 -5.18 17.91
N PHE A 56 4.26 -3.86 17.85
CA PHE A 56 5.35 -3.08 18.46
C PHE A 56 6.74 -3.27 17.84
N PHE A 57 6.91 -4.17 16.88
CA PHE A 57 8.18 -4.34 16.18
C PHE A 57 8.41 -3.18 15.20
N THR A 58 9.56 -2.51 15.33
CA THR A 58 9.97 -1.42 14.43
C THR A 58 11.48 -1.28 14.40
N THR A 59 12.02 -0.94 13.23
CA THR A 59 13.42 -0.57 13.02
C THR A 59 13.61 0.94 12.87
N LYS A 60 12.55 1.72 13.07
CA LYS A 60 12.61 3.19 13.05
C LYS A 60 13.19 3.70 14.36
N GLN A 61 13.79 4.89 14.33
CA GLN A 61 14.30 5.54 15.55
C GLN A 61 13.19 5.72 16.60
N PRO A 62 13.53 5.76 17.90
CA PRO A 62 12.57 6.05 18.96
C PRO A 62 11.75 7.32 18.65
N GLY A 63 10.43 7.25 18.83
CA GLY A 63 9.51 8.35 18.54
C GLY A 63 9.08 8.50 17.07
N ARG A 64 9.65 7.74 16.11
CA ARG A 64 9.25 7.75 14.69
C ARG A 64 8.17 6.72 14.32
N GLY A 65 7.60 6.04 15.32
CA GLY A 65 6.48 5.12 15.14
C GLY A 65 6.46 4.02 16.21
N MET A 66 5.25 3.56 16.56
CA MET A 66 5.05 2.53 17.59
C MET A 66 5.14 1.09 17.07
N GLY A 67 5.51 0.87 15.81
CA GLY A 67 5.51 -0.47 15.21
C GLY A 67 4.12 -1.08 14.96
N LEU A 68 3.04 -0.29 15.05
CA LEU A 68 1.67 -0.78 14.91
C LEU A 68 1.08 -0.63 13.49
N GLY A 69 1.65 0.23 12.64
CA GLY A 69 1.05 0.57 11.35
C GLY A 69 0.85 -0.64 10.44
N LEU A 70 1.89 -1.47 10.29
CA LEU A 70 1.83 -2.66 9.45
C LEU A 70 0.92 -3.74 10.03
N PHE A 71 0.97 -3.95 11.35
CA PHE A 71 0.09 -4.88 12.06
C PHE A 71 -1.38 -4.53 11.84
N LEU A 72 -1.75 -3.25 12.03
CA LEU A 72 -3.12 -2.78 11.82
C LEU A 72 -3.52 -2.82 10.35
N ALA A 73 -2.60 -2.52 9.42
CA ALA A 73 -2.87 -2.61 8.00
C ALA A 73 -3.20 -4.05 7.57
N ARG A 74 -2.41 -5.02 8.04
CA ARG A 74 -2.66 -6.46 7.84
C ARG A 74 -4.03 -6.86 8.36
N ALA A 75 -4.36 -6.52 9.62
CA ALA A 75 -5.66 -6.84 10.21
C ALA A 75 -6.84 -6.23 9.42
N VAL A 76 -6.69 -4.99 8.93
CA VAL A 76 -7.71 -4.35 8.08
C VAL A 76 -7.91 -5.11 6.77
N PHE A 77 -6.84 -5.55 6.09
CA PHE A 77 -6.98 -6.30 4.83
C PHE A 77 -7.54 -7.70 5.07
N GLU A 78 -7.10 -8.39 6.12
CA GLU A 78 -7.65 -9.69 6.52
C GLU A 78 -9.15 -9.59 6.87
N SER A 79 -9.58 -8.52 7.57
CA SER A 79 -11.00 -8.30 7.92
C SER A 79 -11.93 -8.11 6.72
N VAL A 80 -11.39 -7.76 5.54
CA VAL A 80 -12.16 -7.63 4.29
C VAL A 80 -11.96 -8.85 3.38
N GLY A 81 -11.46 -9.96 3.92
CA GLY A 81 -11.21 -11.20 3.18
C GLY A 81 -9.98 -11.16 2.28
N GLY A 82 -9.10 -10.18 2.49
CA GLY A 82 -7.87 -10.03 1.74
C GLY A 82 -6.65 -10.67 2.39
N ALA A 83 -5.50 -10.50 1.74
CA ALA A 83 -4.20 -10.95 2.21
C ALA A 83 -3.11 -9.91 1.89
N ILE A 84 -1.99 -10.02 2.59
CA ILE A 84 -0.79 -9.21 2.39
C ILE A 84 0.43 -10.11 2.26
N ALA A 85 1.24 -9.88 1.24
CA ALA A 85 2.49 -10.57 0.96
C ALA A 85 3.64 -9.56 0.85
N PHE A 86 4.84 -10.00 1.20
CA PHE A 86 6.05 -9.18 1.17
C PHE A 86 7.13 -9.91 0.40
N ASP A 87 7.80 -9.17 -0.48
CA ASP A 87 9.01 -9.56 -1.17
C ASP A 87 10.02 -8.44 -0.96
N SER A 88 11.15 -8.74 -0.33
CA SER A 88 12.15 -7.75 0.03
C SER A 88 13.52 -8.37 0.05
N GLN A 89 14.50 -7.59 -0.40
CA GLN A 89 15.90 -7.96 -0.32
C GLN A 89 16.72 -6.74 0.11
N GLU A 90 17.69 -6.96 0.99
CA GLU A 90 18.57 -5.90 1.47
C GLU A 90 19.18 -5.10 0.31
N ASN A 91 19.12 -3.77 0.43
CA ASN A 91 19.58 -2.79 -0.54
C ASN A 91 18.89 -2.82 -1.93
N GLN A 92 17.80 -3.58 -2.10
CA GLN A 92 17.02 -3.62 -3.33
C GLN A 92 15.61 -3.04 -3.18
N GLY A 93 15.12 -2.93 -1.95
CA GLY A 93 13.81 -2.37 -1.62
C GLY A 93 12.81 -3.42 -1.16
N THR A 94 11.54 -3.02 -1.17
CA THR A 94 10.42 -3.88 -0.75
C THR A 94 9.27 -3.76 -1.74
N ARG A 95 8.64 -4.89 -2.06
CA ARG A 95 7.33 -4.98 -2.67
C ARG A 95 6.34 -5.55 -1.66
N VAL A 96 5.27 -4.81 -1.43
CA VAL A 96 4.11 -5.26 -0.64
C VAL A 96 2.96 -5.49 -1.59
N THR A 97 2.45 -6.72 -1.65
CA THR A 97 1.29 -7.08 -2.46
C THR A 97 0.09 -7.32 -1.56
N VAL A 98 -0.97 -6.54 -1.78
CA VAL A 98 -2.26 -6.70 -1.11
C VAL A 98 -3.26 -7.27 -2.10
N THR A 99 -3.92 -8.37 -1.74
CA THR A 99 -5.03 -8.93 -2.53
C THR A 99 -6.33 -8.78 -1.77
N VAL A 100 -7.36 -8.25 -2.40
CA VAL A 100 -8.70 -8.16 -1.81
C VAL A 100 -9.76 -8.70 -2.79
N PRO A 101 -10.74 -9.48 -2.32
CA PRO A 101 -11.88 -9.85 -3.14
C PRO A 101 -12.70 -8.60 -3.46
N VAL A 102 -13.21 -8.52 -4.68
CA VAL A 102 -14.07 -7.45 -5.17
C VAL A 102 -15.30 -8.02 -5.86
N ASP A 103 -16.47 -7.56 -5.42
CA ASP A 103 -17.72 -7.86 -6.10
C ASP A 103 -17.81 -7.01 -7.39
N VAL A 104 -17.46 -7.65 -8.50
CA VAL A 104 -17.43 -7.05 -9.85
C VAL A 104 -18.85 -6.70 -10.32
N GLU A 105 -19.86 -7.49 -9.95
CA GLU A 105 -21.25 -7.25 -10.33
C GLU A 105 -21.85 -6.06 -9.58
N ALA A 106 -21.56 -5.94 -8.28
CA ALA A 106 -21.93 -4.75 -7.52
C ALA A 106 -21.22 -3.49 -8.04
N ARG A 107 -19.99 -3.62 -8.56
CA ARG A 107 -19.30 -2.52 -9.25
C ARG A 107 -19.97 -2.13 -10.57
N ALA A 108 -20.34 -3.10 -11.41
CA ALA A 108 -21.04 -2.84 -12.68
C ALA A 108 -22.38 -2.12 -12.45
N ARG A 109 -23.15 -2.57 -11.44
CA ARG A 109 -24.42 -1.94 -11.04
C ARG A 109 -24.24 -0.49 -10.57
N ARG A 110 -23.19 -0.20 -9.80
CA ARG A 110 -22.85 1.17 -9.36
C ARG A 110 -22.32 2.06 -10.48
N GLY A 111 -21.56 1.50 -11.43
CA GLY A 111 -21.05 2.22 -12.60
C GLY A 111 -22.16 2.65 -13.56
N ALA A 112 -23.16 1.79 -13.78
CA ALA A 112 -24.33 2.11 -14.60
C ALA A 112 -25.22 3.22 -14.00
N ALA A 113 -25.21 3.37 -12.67
CA ALA A 113 -25.98 4.42 -11.97
C ALA A 113 -25.24 5.78 -11.89
N GLY A 114 -23.96 5.84 -12.28
CA GLY A 114 -23.06 6.96 -11.99
C GLY A 114 -22.66 7.87 -13.16
N THR A 115 -23.20 7.69 -14.38
CA THR A 115 -22.85 8.54 -15.52
C THR A 115 -23.59 9.89 -15.48
N ARG A 116 -23.24 10.75 -14.52
CA ARG A 116 -23.30 12.21 -14.70
C ARG A 116 -21.90 12.76 -14.45
N GLY A 117 -21.27 13.20 -15.54
CA GLY A 117 -19.87 13.57 -15.58
C GLY A 117 -19.52 14.73 -14.64
N SER A 118 -18.36 14.63 -14.02
CA SER A 118 -17.61 15.77 -13.53
C SER A 118 -16.24 15.73 -14.21
N ARG A 119 -16.04 16.64 -15.16
CA ARG A 119 -14.75 16.91 -15.80
C ARG A 119 -14.00 17.86 -14.87
N ALA A 120 -13.01 17.35 -14.12
CA ALA A 120 -12.09 18.19 -13.38
C ALA A 120 -11.01 18.72 -14.34
N THR A 121 -11.16 19.96 -14.78
CA THR A 121 -10.12 20.69 -15.50
C THR A 121 -9.12 21.23 -14.48
N VAL A 122 -7.88 20.72 -14.46
CA VAL A 122 -6.79 21.32 -13.69
C VAL A 122 -6.21 22.45 -14.53
N ALA A 123 -6.37 23.69 -14.07
CA ALA A 123 -5.70 24.85 -14.65
C ALA A 123 -4.19 24.80 -14.31
N PRO A 124 -3.30 25.17 -15.25
CA PRO A 124 -1.88 25.30 -14.95
C PRO A 124 -1.66 26.52 -14.06
N GLY A 125 -1.03 26.33 -12.90
CA GLY A 125 -0.64 27.40 -12.00
C GLY A 125 0.53 28.22 -12.57
N SER A 126 0.38 29.54 -12.53
CA SER A 126 1.42 30.52 -12.86
C SER A 126 2.60 30.48 -11.89
N ALA A 127 3.80 30.71 -12.42
CA ALA A 127 4.92 31.34 -11.72
C ALA A 127 4.42 32.62 -10.99
N ILE A 128 4.90 33.02 -9.82
CA ILE A 128 6.27 33.18 -9.29
C ILE A 128 6.20 33.00 -7.77
#